data_AF-A0A068NUA0-F1
#
_entry.id   AF-A0A068NUA0-F1
#
_cell.length_a   1.000
_cell.length_b   1.000
_cell.length_c   1.000
_cell.angle_alpha   90.00
_cell.angle_beta   90.00
_cell.angle_gamma   90.00
#
_symmetry.space_group_name_H-M   'P 1'
#
loop_
_entity.id
_entity.type
_entity.pdbx_description
1 polymer ?
#
loop_
_entity_poly.entity_id
_entity_poly.type
_entity_poly.pdbx_seq_one_letter_code
_entity_poly.pdbx_strand_id
1 'polypeptide(L)'
;MLWRSRYEPKILRNVELPERLPDGIVLAAFDPKGLGEVSLWLRLVDSAGLLEKTQVIVFGDLQELPRIKLLLPKSLHDQLVVRKDVEGKWARLIEPDTAARAFSIVSRRGVAELIVTGPPTEDVWEEFERIACLP
;
A
#
# COMPACT_ATOMS: atom_id res chain seq x y z
N MET A 1 13.91 21.99 -20.13
CA MET A 1 12.65 21.79 -19.37
C MET A 1 12.78 20.47 -18.62
N LEU A 2 13.00 20.60 -17.32
CA LEU A 2 12.96 19.64 -16.20
C LEU A 2 12.85 18.13 -16.52
N TRP A 3 13.99 17.42 -16.39
CA TRP A 3 14.00 16.01 -15.97
C TRP A 3 13.16 15.91 -14.68
N ARG A 4 11.95 15.37 -14.73
CA ARG A 4 11.19 15.07 -13.52
C ARG A 4 11.78 13.80 -12.89
N SER A 5 12.16 13.88 -11.62
CA SER A 5 12.46 12.73 -10.75
C SER A 5 11.27 11.77 -10.75
N ARG A 6 11.28 10.74 -11.62
CA ARG A 6 10.21 9.72 -11.68
C ARG A 6 10.16 8.77 -10.47
N TYR A 7 10.98 9.03 -9.44
CA TYR A 7 11.20 8.14 -8.30
C TYR A 7 11.00 8.82 -6.94
N GLU A 8 10.51 10.06 -6.91
CA GLU A 8 10.22 10.71 -5.63
C GLU A 8 8.90 10.16 -5.04
N PRO A 9 8.92 9.67 -3.80
CA PRO A 9 7.71 9.21 -3.14
C PRO A 9 6.77 10.40 -2.86
N LYS A 10 5.47 10.20 -3.11
CA LYS A 10 4.40 11.13 -2.76
C LYS A 10 3.85 10.75 -1.39
N ILE A 11 3.80 11.71 -0.47
CA ILE A 11 3.27 11.53 0.89
C ILE A 11 2.01 12.37 1.06
N LEU A 12 0.92 11.74 1.50
CA LEU A 12 -0.31 12.41 1.92
C LEU A 12 -0.55 12.11 3.40
N ARG A 13 -1.14 13.06 4.14
CA ARG A 13 -1.38 12.95 5.58
C ARG A 13 -2.81 13.30 5.92
N ASN A 14 -3.34 12.66 6.96
CA ASN A 14 -4.67 12.94 7.52
C ASN A 14 -5.76 12.99 6.43
N VAL A 15 -5.74 11.98 5.56
CA VAL A 15 -6.61 11.88 4.39
C VAL A 15 -7.82 11.02 4.74
N GLU A 16 -9.01 11.53 4.42
CA GLU A 16 -10.24 10.74 4.49
C GLU A 16 -10.23 9.64 3.42
N LEU A 17 -10.46 8.40 3.84
CA LEU A 17 -10.39 7.26 2.94
C LEU A 17 -11.71 7.07 2.16
N PRO A 18 -11.66 6.65 0.88
CA PRO A 18 -12.88 6.40 0.09
C PRO A 18 -13.78 5.32 0.69
N GLU A 19 -13.19 4.39 1.43
CA GLU A 19 -13.87 3.34 2.17
C GLU A 19 -13.10 3.05 3.46
N ARG A 20 -13.80 2.54 4.47
CA ARG A 20 -13.20 2.22 5.76
C ARG A 20 -12.25 1.01 5.62
N LEU A 21 -10.97 1.25 5.87
CA LEU A 21 -9.95 0.22 6.02
C LEU A 21 -9.83 -0.20 7.50
N PRO A 22 -9.30 -1.41 7.79
CA PRO A 22 -8.93 -1.76 9.15
C PRO A 22 -7.88 -0.79 9.70
N ASP A 23 -7.82 -0.67 11.03
CA ASP A 23 -6.74 0.04 11.68
C ASP A 23 -5.45 -0.78 11.55
N GLY A 24 -4.33 -0.12 11.24
CA GLY A 24 -3.04 -0.76 11.00
C GLY A 24 -2.41 -0.34 9.68
N ILE A 25 -1.65 -1.26 9.09
CA ILE A 25 -0.91 -1.04 7.86
C ILE A 25 -1.64 -1.68 6.70
N VAL A 26 -1.79 -0.93 5.61
CA VAL A 26 -2.28 -1.46 4.34
C VAL A 26 -1.23 -1.26 3.27
N LEU A 27 -0.83 -2.35 2.62
CA LEU A 27 0.04 -2.31 1.45
C LEU A 27 -0.80 -2.65 0.22
N ALA A 28 -0.90 -1.71 -0.71
CA ALA A 28 -1.85 -1.79 -1.80
C ALA A 28 -1.21 -1.64 -3.18
N ALA A 29 -1.77 -2.32 -4.17
CA ALA A 29 -1.40 -2.17 -5.58
C ALA A 29 -2.64 -2.13 -6.48
N PHE A 30 -2.62 -1.29 -7.52
CA PHE A 30 -3.71 -1.20 -8.50
C PHE A 30 -3.69 -2.29 -9.58
N ASP A 31 -2.58 -3.02 -9.70
CA ASP A 31 -2.37 -4.09 -10.66
C ASP A 31 -1.44 -5.15 -10.01
N PRO A 32 -1.61 -6.45 -10.31
CA PRO A 32 -0.71 -7.50 -9.81
C PRO A 32 0.78 -7.27 -10.09
N LYS A 33 1.15 -6.50 -11.12
CA LYS A 33 2.54 -6.10 -11.40
C LYS A 33 3.13 -5.23 -10.30
N GLY A 34 2.31 -4.48 -9.56
CA GLY A 34 2.74 -3.68 -8.42
C GLY A 34 3.14 -4.49 -7.19
N LEU A 35 2.89 -5.81 -7.19
CA LEU A 35 3.30 -6.69 -6.10
C LEU A 35 4.82 -6.72 -5.88
N GLY A 36 5.61 -6.37 -6.89
CA GLY A 36 7.05 -6.18 -6.73
C GLY A 36 7.39 -5.05 -5.74
N GLU A 37 6.71 -3.91 -5.85
CA GLU A 37 6.88 -2.78 -4.92
C GLU A 37 6.27 -3.10 -3.55
N VAL A 38 5.10 -3.75 -3.50
CA VAL A 38 4.49 -4.23 -2.25
C VAL A 38 5.45 -5.14 -1.49
N SER A 39 6.18 -6.00 -2.18
CA SER A 39 7.15 -6.92 -1.56
C SER A 39 8.32 -6.20 -0.88
N LEU A 40 8.70 -5.00 -1.36
CA LEU A 40 9.73 -4.20 -0.71
C LEU A 40 9.22 -3.64 0.63
N TRP A 41 8.05 -3.02 0.61
CA TRP A 41 7.38 -2.52 1.81
C TRP A 41 7.15 -3.62 2.84
N LEU A 42 6.70 -4.79 2.37
CA LEU A 42 6.44 -5.93 3.24
C LEU A 42 7.70 -6.37 4.00
N ARG A 43 8.86 -6.42 3.36
CA ARG A 43 10.12 -6.80 4.03
C ARG A 43 10.50 -5.83 5.14
N LEU A 44 10.29 -4.53 4.91
CA LEU A 44 10.56 -3.50 5.91
C LEU A 44 9.59 -3.62 7.09
N VAL A 45 8.30 -3.77 6.80
CA VAL A 45 7.25 -4.01 7.81
C VAL A 45 7.52 -5.27 8.63
N ASP A 46 7.93 -6.36 8.00
CA ASP A 46 8.31 -7.61 8.67
C ASP A 46 9.54 -7.41 9.56
N SER A 47 10.57 -6.73 9.05
CA SER A 47 11.79 -6.43 9.83
C SER A 47 11.53 -5.56 11.08
N ALA A 48 10.50 -4.72 11.04
CA ALA A 48 10.05 -3.92 12.17
C ALA A 48 9.07 -4.65 13.11
N GLY A 49 8.72 -5.92 12.82
CA GLY A 49 7.78 -6.71 13.63
C GLY A 49 6.32 -6.25 13.50
N LEU A 50 5.96 -5.57 12.41
CA LEU A 50 4.63 -4.98 12.20
C LEU A 50 3.70 -5.84 11.31
N LEU A 51 4.16 -7.04 10.95
CA LEU A 51 3.47 -7.90 9.98
C LEU A 51 2.05 -8.31 10.44
N GLU A 52 1.83 -8.50 11.74
CA GLU A 52 0.53 -8.86 12.30
C GLU A 52 -0.52 -7.75 12.16
N LYS A 53 -0.09 -6.49 11.99
CA LYS A 53 -0.95 -5.32 11.78
C LYS A 53 -1.16 -5.01 10.30
N THR A 54 -0.69 -5.88 9.40
CA THR A 54 -0.59 -5.59 7.97
C THR A 54 -1.65 -6.34 7.17
N GLN A 55 -2.28 -5.63 6.24
CA GLN A 55 -3.16 -6.20 5.23
C GLN A 55 -2.60 -5.86 3.84
N VAL A 56 -2.64 -6.83 2.93
CA VAL A 56 -2.23 -6.62 1.54
C VAL A 56 -3.49 -6.50 0.69
N ILE A 57 -3.64 -5.39 -0.02
CA ILE A 57 -4.77 -5.15 -0.93
C ILE A 57 -4.29 -5.14 -2.37
N VAL A 58 -4.91 -5.95 -3.22
CA VAL A 58 -4.73 -5.83 -4.67
C VAL A 58 -6.04 -5.41 -5.28
N PHE A 59 -6.05 -4.25 -5.93
CA PHE A 59 -7.21 -3.86 -6.73
C PHE A 59 -7.20 -4.65 -8.03
N GLY A 60 -8.28 -5.37 -8.32
CA GLY A 60 -8.36 -6.28 -9.45
C GLY A 60 -9.62 -7.15 -9.39
N ASP A 61 -9.72 -8.13 -10.30
CA ASP A 61 -10.83 -9.08 -10.28
C ASP A 61 -10.52 -10.25 -9.33
N LEU A 62 -11.54 -10.73 -8.60
CA LEU A 62 -11.42 -11.92 -7.74
C LEU A 62 -11.02 -13.17 -8.54
N GLN A 63 -11.32 -13.23 -9.83
CA GLN A 63 -10.86 -14.30 -10.71
C GLN A 63 -9.33 -14.36 -10.83
N GLU A 64 -8.62 -13.26 -10.56
CA GLU A 64 -7.15 -13.21 -10.56
C GLU A 64 -6.53 -13.67 -9.24
N LEU A 65 -7.33 -13.91 -8.20
CA LEU A 65 -6.86 -14.30 -6.86
C LEU A 65 -5.92 -15.52 -6.89
N PRO A 66 -6.18 -16.61 -7.65
CA PRO A 66 -5.26 -17.74 -7.73
C PRO A 66 -3.88 -17.33 -8.26
N ARG A 67 -3.84 -16.43 -9.25
CA ARG A 67 -2.60 -15.91 -9.83
C ARG A 67 -1.86 -14.99 -8.86
N ILE A 68 -2.58 -14.11 -8.16
CA ILE A 68 -2.01 -13.20 -7.16
C ILE A 68 -1.38 -13.98 -6.00
N LYS A 69 -2.05 -15.04 -5.51
CA LYS A 69 -1.51 -15.89 -4.45
C LYS A 69 -0.19 -16.59 -4.82
N LEU A 70 0.06 -16.85 -6.10
CA LEU A 70 1.35 -17.39 -6.56
C LEU A 70 2.49 -16.37 -6.48
N LEU A 71 2.18 -15.08 -6.37
CA LEU A 71 3.16 -13.99 -6.33
C LEU A 71 3.50 -13.55 -4.90
N LEU A 72 2.81 -14.09 -3.89
CA LEU A 72 2.96 -13.71 -2.49
C LEU A 72 3.38 -14.91 -1.61
N PRO A 73 4.23 -14.69 -0.59
CA PRO A 73 4.50 -15.70 0.44
C PRO A 73 3.22 -16.26 1.05
N LYS A 74 3.19 -17.59 1.30
CA LYS A 74 2.02 -18.27 1.86
C LYS A 74 1.56 -17.71 3.20
N SER A 75 2.49 -17.21 4.02
CA SER A 75 2.21 -16.57 5.30
C SER A 75 1.29 -15.34 5.20
N LEU A 76 1.17 -14.74 4.01
CA LEU A 76 0.35 -13.54 3.78
C LEU A 76 -0.96 -13.84 3.06
N HIS A 77 -1.23 -15.11 2.71
CA HIS A 77 -2.42 -15.46 1.95
C HIS A 77 -3.70 -15.13 2.72
N ASP A 78 -3.66 -15.18 4.04
CA ASP A 78 -4.77 -14.82 4.92
C ASP A 78 -4.91 -13.30 5.12
N GLN A 79 -3.82 -12.55 4.89
CA GLN A 79 -3.80 -11.08 4.93
C GLN A 79 -4.13 -10.45 3.56
N LEU A 80 -4.19 -11.26 2.50
CA LEU A 80 -4.47 -10.80 1.15
C LEU A 80 -5.96 -10.56 0.95
N VAL A 81 -6.31 -9.35 0.53
CA VAL A 81 -7.66 -8.98 0.10
C VAL A 81 -7.60 -8.49 -1.34
N VAL A 82 -8.50 -9.01 -2.18
CA VAL A 82 -8.70 -8.49 -3.54
C VAL A 82 -9.95 -7.62 -3.52
N ARG A 83 -9.82 -6.38 -4.01
CA ARG A 83 -10.91 -5.40 -4.06
C ARG A 83 -11.08 -4.85 -5.47
N LYS A 84 -12.25 -4.29 -5.77
CA LYS A 84 -12.44 -3.49 -6.99
C LYS A 84 -12.43 -2.02 -6.62
N ASP A 85 -11.69 -1.20 -7.34
CA ASP A 85 -11.79 0.26 -7.22
C ASP A 85 -13.00 0.76 -8.02
N VAL A 86 -14.19 0.50 -7.47
CA VAL A 86 -15.45 0.88 -8.09
C VAL A 86 -15.52 2.40 -8.18
N GLU A 87 -15.82 2.93 -9.36
CA GLU A 87 -15.82 4.37 -9.70
C GLU A 87 -14.44 5.06 -9.71
N GLY A 88 -13.34 4.32 -9.47
CA GLY A 88 -11.98 4.86 -9.54
C GLY A 88 -11.64 5.83 -8.41
N LYS A 89 -12.25 5.68 -7.23
CA LYS A 89 -12.08 6.62 -6.11
C LYS A 89 -10.67 6.52 -5.53
N TRP A 90 -10.13 5.32 -5.40
CA TRP A 90 -8.76 5.12 -4.94
C TRP A 90 -7.76 5.65 -5.95
N ALA A 91 -7.94 5.35 -7.24
CA ALA A 91 -7.07 5.86 -8.30
C ALA A 91 -7.04 7.40 -8.34
N ARG A 92 -8.18 8.07 -8.11
CA ARG A 92 -8.25 9.54 -8.02
C ARG A 92 -7.58 10.11 -6.78
N LEU A 93 -7.64 9.41 -5.65
CA LEU A 93 -7.00 9.87 -4.42
C LEU A 93 -5.48 9.74 -4.50
N ILE A 94 -5.01 8.58 -4.95
CA ILE A 94 -3.59 8.24 -4.99
C ILE A 94 -2.91 8.98 -6.16
N GLU A 95 -3.60 9.05 -7.31
CA GLU A 95 -3.07 9.55 -8.59
C GLU A 95 -1.79 8.79 -8.99
N PRO A 96 -1.86 7.45 -9.18
CA PRO A 96 -0.69 6.68 -9.54
C PRO A 96 -0.16 7.12 -10.91
N ASP A 97 1.15 7.33 -11.00
CA ASP A 97 1.83 7.70 -12.25
C ASP A 97 1.92 6.54 -13.26
N THR A 98 1.74 5.30 -12.79
CA THR A 98 1.65 4.08 -13.61
C THR A 98 0.64 3.09 -13.02
N ALA A 99 0.06 2.24 -13.86
CA ALA A 99 -0.88 1.20 -13.39
C ALA A 99 -0.23 0.19 -12.42
N ALA A 100 1.09 -0.01 -12.50
CA ALA A 100 1.83 -0.91 -11.63
C ALA A 100 2.25 -0.27 -10.30
N ARG A 101 1.88 0.99 -10.03
CA ARG A 101 2.32 1.68 -8.83
C ARG A 101 1.65 1.10 -7.58
N ALA A 102 2.46 0.83 -6.55
CA ALA A 102 1.98 0.48 -5.23
C ALA A 102 1.94 1.70 -4.30
N PHE A 103 1.17 1.58 -3.23
CA PHE A 103 1.11 2.56 -2.16
C PHE A 103 0.95 1.87 -0.81
N SER A 104 1.42 2.52 0.24
CA SER A 104 1.29 2.07 1.63
C SER A 104 0.47 3.08 2.43
N ILE A 105 -0.30 2.58 3.39
CA ILE A 105 -1.18 3.38 4.24
C ILE A 105 -0.96 2.97 5.69
N VAL A 106 -0.92 3.96 6.58
CA VAL A 106 -1.18 3.78 8.01
C VAL A 106 -2.59 4.31 8.29
N SER A 107 -3.52 3.40 8.57
CA SER A 107 -4.94 3.67 8.78
C SER A 107 -5.26 3.64 10.28
N ARG A 108 -5.97 4.67 10.76
CA ARG A 108 -6.53 4.70 12.12
C ARG A 108 -7.90 5.35 12.12
N ARG A 109 -8.87 4.71 12.78
CA ARG A 109 -10.22 5.25 13.00
C ARG A 109 -10.89 5.69 11.69
N GLY A 110 -10.60 5.01 10.59
CA GLY A 110 -11.13 5.31 9.26
C GLY A 110 -10.46 6.47 8.51
N VAL A 111 -9.34 7.01 9.02
CA VAL A 111 -8.52 8.02 8.37
C VAL A 111 -7.16 7.42 8.03
N ALA A 112 -6.61 7.78 6.87
CA ALA A 112 -5.21 7.52 6.60
C ALA A 112 -4.36 8.62 7.26
N GLU A 113 -3.69 8.27 8.35
CA GLU A 113 -2.71 9.17 8.99
C GLU A 113 -1.56 9.46 8.04
N LEU A 114 -1.17 8.44 7.28
CA LEU A 114 -0.14 8.52 6.25
C LEU A 114 -0.53 7.66 5.05
N ILE A 115 -0.35 8.21 3.84
CA ILE A 115 -0.35 7.47 2.58
C ILE A 115 0.99 7.76 1.91
N VAL A 116 1.71 6.73 1.50
CA VAL A 116 2.93 6.86 0.71
C VAL A 116 2.74 6.16 -0.62
N THR A 117 3.01 6.86 -1.72
CA THR A 117 3.01 6.29 -3.07
C THR A 117 4.41 6.32 -3.64
N GLY A 118 4.94 5.16 -4.02
CA GLY A 118 6.32 5.01 -4.49
C GLY A 118 7.23 4.25 -3.53
N PRO A 119 8.56 4.28 -3.76
CA PRO A 119 9.51 3.47 -3.02
C PRO A 119 9.70 3.98 -1.58
N PRO A 120 9.98 3.08 -0.62
CA PRO A 120 10.35 3.43 0.74
C PRO A 120 11.82 3.88 0.79
N THR A 121 12.11 5.14 0.48
CA THR A 121 13.43 5.72 0.78
C THR A 121 13.65 5.77 2.29
N GLU A 122 14.88 5.91 2.76
CA GLU A 122 15.23 5.92 4.20
C GLU A 122 14.36 6.91 5.00
N ASP A 123 14.37 8.19 4.62
CA ASP A 123 13.56 9.24 5.27
C ASP A 123 12.05 8.91 5.32
N VAL A 124 11.54 8.30 4.25
CA VAL A 124 10.12 7.96 4.12
C VAL A 124 9.77 6.74 4.95
N TRP A 125 10.68 5.76 5.01
CA TRP A 125 10.52 4.59 5.85
C TRP A 125 10.55 4.97 7.33
N GLU A 126 11.53 5.75 7.78
CA GLU A 126 11.62 6.20 9.17
C GLU A 126 10.34 6.92 9.62
N GLU A 127 9.79 7.75 8.73
CA GLU A 127 8.57 8.46 9.04
C GLU A 127 7.35 7.53 9.08
N PHE A 128 7.26 6.61 8.11
CA PHE A 128 6.21 5.60 8.05
C PHE A 128 6.21 4.72 9.30
N GLU A 129 7.37 4.20 9.67
CA GLU A 129 7.57 3.34 10.85
C GLU A 129 7.20 4.09 12.12
N ARG A 130 7.66 5.33 12.29
CA ARG A 130 7.32 6.16 13.44
C ARG A 130 5.81 6.30 13.62
N ILE A 131 5.08 6.55 12.53
CA ILE A 131 3.62 6.70 12.56
C ILE A 131 2.93 5.36 12.79
N ALA A 132 3.39 4.28 12.15
CA ALA A 132 2.84 2.94 12.31
C ALA A 132 2.99 2.38 13.74
N CYS A 133 4.05 2.77 14.44
CA CYS A 133 4.34 2.34 15.81
C CYS A 133 3.61 3.14 16.90
N LEU A 134 2.90 4.23 16.55
CA LEU A 134 2.08 4.95 17.55
C LEU A 134 0.96 4.01 18.08
N PRO A 135 0.50 4.20 19.33
CA PRO A 135 -0.56 3.39 19.94
C PRO A 135 -1.97 3.70 19.41
#